data_AF-A0A0A1SWG2-F1
#
_entry.id   AF-A0A0A1SWG2-F1
#
_cell.length_a   1.000
_cell.length_b   1.000
_cell.length_c   1.000
_cell.angle_alpha   90.00
_cell.angle_beta   90.00
_cell.angle_gamma   90.00
#
_symmetry.space_group_name_H-M   'P 1'
#
loop_
_entity.id
_entity.type
_entity.pdbx_description
1 polymer ?
#
loop_
_entity_poly.entity_id
_entity_poly.type
_entity_poly.pdbx_seq_one_letter_code
_entity_poly.pdbx_strand_id
1 'polypeptide(L)'
;MSLFKSLAVACTIAATSATPISPSRVRTAADEAQSAFPIGDACAHEWQSLHFNPDDETHKGRLQKLHDVICSGEMRAISSWGGKAATDKAEVFKLSFDLEEETPEKVNDVLKKIYGNDSNDGAIGEIVGTMIVDNNDFGNEDDGSCTVKGTQGYTLKDGGDGLEKIHFGDGVFDMPLAGNVDCGSLDKYPSEKMDTFSRVVLHEMLHYSTVGLQSQLGDQLVDQKKNDGNYAYGHARAHGLQDPGQDDQPGKSEINADNFAYMALSTWVGYFCLPEDKKDQYGTYFPDAPPH
;
A
#
# COMPACT_ATOMS: atom_id res chain seq x y z
N MET A 1 -81.09 -36.56 6.71
CA MET A 1 -80.09 -37.41 6.02
C MET A 1 -78.88 -36.57 5.65
N SER A 2 -77.71 -37.21 5.64
CA SER A 2 -76.37 -36.68 5.31
C SER A 2 -75.60 -36.11 6.51
N LEU A 3 -74.92 -36.94 7.30
CA LEU A 3 -73.68 -37.73 7.09
C LEU A 3 -72.40 -36.92 7.24
N PHE A 4 -71.81 -37.10 8.43
CA PHE A 4 -70.39 -37.06 8.75
C PHE A 4 -69.48 -37.50 7.59
N LYS A 5 -68.35 -36.82 7.43
CA LYS A 5 -67.04 -37.46 7.21
C LYS A 5 -65.91 -36.45 7.41
N SER A 6 -65.27 -36.58 8.57
CA SER A 6 -63.95 -36.06 8.88
C SER A 6 -62.93 -36.65 7.89
N LEU A 7 -62.13 -35.79 7.26
CA LEU A 7 -60.98 -36.21 6.46
C LEU A 7 -59.71 -35.87 7.24
N ALA A 8 -59.23 -36.84 8.01
CA ALA A 8 -57.88 -36.83 8.55
C ALA A 8 -56.95 -37.32 7.44
N VAL A 9 -56.21 -36.40 6.82
CA VAL A 9 -55.10 -36.76 5.92
C VAL A 9 -53.89 -37.04 6.81
N ALA A 10 -53.59 -38.33 6.98
CA ALA A 10 -52.35 -38.79 7.56
C ALA A 10 -51.24 -38.62 6.49
N CYS A 11 -50.39 -37.62 6.64
CA CYS A 11 -49.11 -37.58 5.95
C CYS A 11 -48.13 -38.50 6.66
N THR A 12 -48.02 -39.74 6.19
CA THR A 12 -46.88 -40.62 6.46
C THR A 12 -45.60 -39.96 5.97
N ILE A 13 -44.76 -39.51 6.89
CA ILE A 13 -43.37 -39.15 6.61
C ILE A 13 -42.64 -40.47 6.33
N ALA A 14 -42.40 -40.78 5.07
CA ALA A 14 -41.39 -41.78 4.73
C ALA A 14 -40.05 -41.20 5.17
N ALA A 15 -39.51 -41.69 6.28
CA ALA A 15 -38.13 -41.44 6.67
C ALA A 15 -37.23 -42.18 5.67
N THR A 16 -36.94 -41.52 4.54
CA THR A 16 -35.74 -41.86 3.77
C THR A 16 -34.57 -41.49 4.66
N SER A 17 -33.88 -42.51 5.18
CA SER A 17 -32.56 -42.38 5.76
C SER A 17 -31.59 -41.96 4.66
N ALA A 18 -31.64 -40.68 4.28
CA ALA A 18 -30.51 -40.04 3.63
C ALA A 18 -29.40 -40.05 4.67
N THR A 19 -28.38 -40.88 4.44
CA THR A 19 -27.06 -40.63 5.02
C THR A 19 -26.77 -39.14 4.89
N PRO A 20 -26.39 -38.45 5.98
CA PRO A 20 -26.00 -37.06 5.85
C PRO A 20 -24.86 -37.06 4.83
N ILE A 21 -25.10 -36.43 3.69
CA ILE A 21 -24.02 -35.98 2.84
C ILE A 21 -23.31 -34.98 3.75
N SER A 22 -22.26 -35.45 4.41
CA SER A 22 -21.31 -34.55 5.05
C SER A 22 -21.00 -33.52 3.99
N PRO A 23 -21.17 -32.21 4.26
CA PRO A 23 -20.72 -31.23 3.30
C PRO A 23 -19.27 -31.60 3.03
N SER A 24 -19.00 -32.02 1.78
CA SER A 24 -17.64 -32.07 1.28
C SER A 24 -17.05 -30.75 1.72
N ARG A 25 -15.98 -30.80 2.52
CA ARG A 25 -15.23 -29.62 2.93
C ARG A 25 -15.24 -28.69 1.72
N VAL A 26 -15.89 -27.54 1.86
CA VAL A 26 -15.53 -26.40 1.02
C VAL A 26 -14.02 -26.35 1.19
N ARG A 27 -13.28 -26.57 0.11
CA ARG A 27 -11.87 -26.23 0.11
C ARG A 27 -11.87 -24.73 0.42
N THR A 28 -11.70 -24.39 1.69
CA THR A 28 -11.17 -23.09 2.06
C THR A 28 -9.89 -22.95 1.24
N ALA A 29 -9.77 -21.86 0.49
CA ALA A 29 -8.57 -21.45 -0.22
C ALA A 29 -7.46 -21.13 0.79
N ALA A 30 -7.06 -22.16 1.54
CA ALA A 30 -6.12 -22.15 2.64
C ALA A 30 -5.37 -23.47 2.53
N ASP A 31 -4.48 -23.54 1.55
CA ASP A 31 -3.42 -24.55 1.43
C ASP A 31 -2.30 -24.08 0.46
N GLU A 32 -2.23 -22.78 0.13
CA GLU A 32 -0.94 -22.20 -0.27
C GLU A 32 -0.17 -21.97 1.01
N ALA A 33 0.97 -22.66 1.15
CA ALA A 33 1.77 -22.57 2.35
C ALA A 33 2.25 -21.13 2.51
N GLN A 34 1.65 -20.40 3.47
CA GLN A 34 2.25 -19.19 4.01
C GLN A 34 3.70 -19.49 4.33
N SER A 35 4.62 -18.65 3.85
CA SER A 35 6.02 -18.83 4.20
C SER A 35 6.13 -18.81 5.71
N ALA A 36 6.81 -19.79 6.31
CA ALA A 36 6.97 -19.91 7.76
C ALA A 36 7.90 -18.83 8.37
N PHE A 37 8.16 -17.75 7.62
CA PHE A 37 9.13 -16.70 7.88
C PHE A 37 8.42 -15.37 8.15
N PRO A 38 8.97 -14.51 9.02
CA PRO A 38 10.15 -13.71 8.66
C PRO A 38 11.49 -14.33 9.07
N ILE A 39 12.59 -13.78 8.52
CA ILE A 39 13.97 -14.19 8.83
C ILE A 39 14.34 -13.53 10.17
N GLY A 40 13.70 -13.98 11.26
CA GLY A 40 13.78 -13.35 12.57
C GLY A 40 12.47 -13.44 13.35
N ASP A 41 12.39 -12.74 14.49
CA ASP A 41 11.14 -12.55 15.21
C ASP A 41 10.32 -11.46 14.51
N ALA A 42 9.03 -11.71 14.24
CA ALA A 42 8.13 -10.71 13.69
C ALA A 42 8.07 -9.47 14.62
N CYS A 43 8.27 -8.27 14.06
CA CYS A 43 8.37 -7.03 14.85
C CYS A 43 7.02 -6.34 15.12
N ALA A 44 5.93 -7.12 15.18
CA ALA A 44 4.49 -6.77 15.28
C ALA A 44 3.70 -7.07 13.98
N HIS A 45 2.94 -6.10 13.47
CA HIS A 45 1.98 -6.24 12.37
C HIS A 45 2.63 -6.34 10.99
N GLU A 46 3.68 -7.14 10.86
CA GLU A 46 4.31 -7.47 9.58
C GLU A 46 3.30 -8.20 8.67
N TRP A 47 3.33 -7.91 7.36
CA TRP A 47 2.45 -8.54 6.38
C TRP A 47 2.66 -10.06 6.32
N GLN A 48 1.75 -10.74 5.64
CA GLN A 48 1.91 -12.16 5.29
C GLN A 48 2.76 -12.29 4.02
N SER A 49 3.56 -13.36 3.93
CA SER A 49 4.40 -13.62 2.75
C SER A 49 4.06 -14.96 2.09
N LEU A 50 3.85 -14.95 0.78
CA LEU A 50 3.55 -16.13 -0.05
C LEU A 50 4.66 -16.39 -1.07
N HIS A 51 4.86 -17.67 -1.40
CA HIS A 51 5.77 -18.14 -2.46
C HIS A 51 7.25 -17.75 -2.34
N PHE A 52 7.71 -17.37 -1.16
CA PHE A 52 9.14 -17.25 -0.86
C PHE A 52 9.72 -18.62 -0.49
N ASN A 53 10.86 -18.95 -1.10
CA ASN A 53 11.55 -20.21 -0.89
C ASN A 53 12.66 -19.97 0.14
N PRO A 54 12.54 -20.48 1.38
CA PRO A 54 13.54 -20.24 2.41
C PRO A 54 14.86 -20.97 2.16
N ASP A 55 14.98 -21.80 1.13
CA ASP A 55 16.25 -22.41 0.72
C ASP A 55 16.94 -21.63 -0.42
N ASP A 56 16.28 -20.64 -1.01
CA ASP A 56 16.83 -19.78 -2.06
C ASP A 56 17.40 -18.48 -1.46
N GLU A 57 18.69 -18.22 -1.67
CA GLU A 57 19.37 -17.03 -1.12
C GLU A 57 18.83 -15.71 -1.66
N THR A 58 18.30 -15.69 -2.89
CA THR A 58 17.64 -14.52 -3.45
C THR A 58 16.33 -14.26 -2.72
N HIS A 59 15.50 -15.30 -2.55
CA HIS A 59 14.22 -15.16 -1.83
C HIS A 59 14.48 -14.78 -0.36
N LYS A 60 15.54 -15.31 0.27
CA LYS A 60 15.96 -14.87 1.60
C LYS A 60 16.33 -13.38 1.63
N GLY A 61 17.15 -12.91 0.68
CA GLY A 61 17.51 -11.50 0.60
C GLY A 61 16.30 -10.59 0.44
N ARG A 62 15.34 -10.99 -0.40
CA ARG A 62 14.07 -10.26 -0.58
C ARG A 62 13.23 -10.23 0.69
N LEU A 63 13.06 -11.37 1.36
CA LEU A 63 12.37 -11.46 2.65
C LEU A 63 13.06 -10.59 3.71
N GLN A 64 14.39 -10.59 3.76
CA GLN A 64 15.11 -9.73 4.70
C GLN A 64 14.85 -8.24 4.42
N LYS A 65 14.88 -7.84 3.15
CA LYS A 65 14.60 -6.45 2.76
C LYS A 65 13.18 -6.02 3.11
N LEU A 66 12.22 -6.91 2.86
CA LEU A 66 10.81 -6.78 3.24
C LEU A 66 10.66 -6.67 4.77
N HIS A 67 11.36 -7.51 5.53
CA HIS A 67 11.37 -7.44 6.98
C HIS A 67 11.98 -6.13 7.49
N ASP A 68 13.13 -5.73 6.95
CA ASP A 68 13.87 -4.54 7.37
C ASP A 68 13.05 -3.25 7.18
N VAL A 69 12.26 -3.13 6.11
CA VAL A 69 11.47 -1.91 5.86
C VAL A 69 10.41 -1.66 6.94
N ILE A 70 9.89 -2.71 7.55
CA ILE A 70 8.94 -2.63 8.67
C ILE A 70 9.71 -2.56 10.00
N CYS A 71 10.60 -3.53 10.23
CA CYS A 71 11.18 -3.77 11.55
C CYS A 71 12.27 -2.80 11.97
N SER A 72 12.88 -2.07 11.03
CA SER A 72 13.71 -0.91 11.36
C SER A 72 12.89 0.30 11.84
N GLY A 73 11.56 0.27 11.69
CA GLY A 73 10.67 1.40 11.90
C GLY A 73 10.66 2.40 10.73
N GLU A 74 11.37 2.12 9.64
CA GLU A 74 11.50 3.02 8.50
C GLU A 74 10.15 3.34 7.84
N MET A 75 9.33 2.33 7.53
CA MET A 75 8.01 2.57 6.93
C MET A 75 7.10 3.39 7.84
N ARG A 76 7.10 3.12 9.16
CA ARG A 76 6.37 3.91 10.15
C ARG A 76 6.89 5.35 10.22
N ALA A 77 8.19 5.55 10.16
CA ALA A 77 8.78 6.89 10.12
C ALA A 77 8.33 7.65 8.87
N ILE A 78 8.46 7.07 7.67
CA ILE A 78 8.06 7.70 6.41
C ILE A 78 6.58 8.10 6.43
N SER A 79 5.69 7.15 6.74
CA SER A 79 4.25 7.41 6.74
C SER A 79 3.82 8.39 7.85
N SER A 80 4.40 8.31 9.05
CA SER A 80 4.07 9.26 10.14
C SER A 80 4.57 10.67 9.87
N TRP A 81 5.76 10.84 9.29
CA TRP A 81 6.25 12.14 8.86
C TRP A 81 5.40 12.70 7.73
N GLY A 82 4.97 11.89 6.76
CA GLY A 82 3.99 12.32 5.76
C GLY A 82 2.68 12.82 6.38
N GLY A 83 2.13 12.09 7.36
CA GLY A 83 0.93 12.53 8.09
C GLY A 83 1.15 13.84 8.87
N LYS A 84 2.35 14.01 9.44
CA LYS A 84 2.76 15.26 10.07
C LYS A 84 2.87 16.41 9.06
N ALA A 85 3.46 16.20 7.89
CA ALA A 85 3.55 17.23 6.85
C ALA A 85 2.17 17.71 6.39
N ALA A 86 1.21 16.78 6.27
CA ALA A 86 -0.19 17.13 6.01
C ALA A 86 -0.78 17.98 7.15
N THR A 87 -0.66 17.52 8.40
CA THR A 87 -1.16 18.24 9.58
C THR A 87 -0.58 19.65 9.69
N ASP A 88 0.73 19.79 9.48
CA ASP A 88 1.46 21.06 9.55
C ASP A 88 1.20 21.95 8.31
N LYS A 89 0.60 21.40 7.24
CA LYS A 89 0.51 22.02 5.92
C LYS A 89 1.89 22.48 5.46
N ALA A 90 2.89 21.61 5.59
CA ALA A 90 4.28 21.89 5.26
C ALA A 90 4.46 22.19 3.75
N GLU A 91 5.54 22.87 3.36
CA GLU A 91 5.77 23.19 1.94
C GLU A 91 5.85 21.93 1.06
N VAL A 92 6.48 20.86 1.56
CA VAL A 92 6.49 19.55 0.89
C VAL A 92 5.08 18.97 0.66
N PHE A 93 4.12 19.23 1.54
CA PHE A 93 2.73 18.81 1.35
C PHE A 93 2.08 19.62 0.22
N LYS A 94 2.31 20.93 0.18
CA LYS A 94 1.81 21.84 -0.88
C LYS A 94 2.39 21.56 -2.26
N LEU A 95 3.47 20.78 -2.34
CA LEU A 95 4.02 20.26 -3.60
C LEU A 95 3.28 19.02 -4.10
N SER A 96 2.46 18.38 -3.28
CA SER A 96 1.80 17.12 -3.65
C SER A 96 0.28 17.20 -3.61
N PHE A 97 -0.29 18.10 -2.81
CA PHE A 97 -1.72 18.23 -2.62
C PHE A 97 -2.14 19.69 -2.49
N ASP A 98 -3.39 19.95 -2.88
CA ASP A 98 -4.00 21.24 -2.62
C ASP A 98 -4.24 21.50 -1.12
N LEU A 99 -4.62 22.74 -0.82
CA LEU A 99 -4.96 23.17 0.54
C LEU A 99 -6.47 23.30 0.72
N GLU A 100 -7.28 22.50 0.01
CA GLU A 100 -8.71 22.42 0.33
C GLU A 100 -8.89 21.98 1.80
N GLU A 101 -10.00 22.41 2.41
CA GLU A 101 -10.16 22.38 3.87
C GLU A 101 -9.98 20.98 4.47
N GLU A 102 -10.41 19.94 3.75
CA GLU A 102 -10.38 18.54 4.20
C GLU A 102 -9.17 17.74 3.68
N THR A 103 -8.45 18.22 2.66
CA THR A 103 -7.36 17.46 2.02
C THR A 103 -6.26 17.04 3.00
N PRO A 104 -5.75 17.94 3.88
CA PRO A 104 -4.75 17.57 4.86
C PRO A 104 -5.20 16.49 5.86
N GLU A 105 -6.46 16.53 6.29
CA GLU A 105 -7.03 15.55 7.22
C GLU A 105 -7.16 14.19 6.54
N LYS A 106 -7.71 14.15 5.32
CA LYS A 106 -7.81 12.94 4.49
C LYS A 106 -6.45 12.28 4.27
N VAL A 107 -5.43 13.07 3.90
CA VAL A 107 -4.09 12.55 3.64
C VAL A 107 -3.47 11.96 4.92
N ASN A 108 -3.61 12.65 6.05
CA ASN A 108 -3.14 12.12 7.32
C ASN A 108 -3.88 10.84 7.73
N ASP A 109 -5.20 10.79 7.57
CA ASP A 109 -6.01 9.61 7.93
C ASP A 109 -5.61 8.36 7.13
N VAL A 110 -5.35 8.50 5.83
CA VAL A 110 -4.83 7.41 5.01
C VAL A 110 -3.47 6.93 5.53
N LEU A 111 -2.51 7.86 5.71
CA LEU A 111 -1.17 7.49 6.17
C LEU A 111 -1.18 6.91 7.59
N LYS A 112 -2.12 7.35 8.44
CA LYS A 112 -2.33 6.85 9.80
C LYS A 112 -2.74 5.40 9.85
N LYS A 113 -3.46 4.91 8.85
CA LYS A 113 -3.72 3.48 8.73
C LYS A 113 -2.41 2.69 8.60
N ILE A 114 -1.43 3.22 7.87
CA ILE A 114 -0.11 2.60 7.71
C ILE A 114 0.75 2.75 8.96
N TYR A 115 0.92 3.96 9.52
CA TYR A 115 1.81 4.16 10.67
C TYR A 115 1.22 3.75 12.03
N GLY A 116 -0.10 3.58 12.13
CA GLY A 116 -0.82 3.19 13.34
C GLY A 116 -1.49 4.36 14.09
N ASN A 117 -2.47 4.03 14.92
CA ASN A 117 -3.26 4.98 15.70
C ASN A 117 -2.60 5.45 16.99
N ASP A 118 -1.71 4.63 17.56
CA ASP A 118 -1.04 4.94 18.82
C ASP A 118 0.44 4.56 18.80
N SER A 119 1.20 5.14 19.72
CA SER A 119 2.59 4.76 20.01
C SER A 119 2.74 3.28 20.46
N ASN A 120 1.62 2.61 20.75
CA ASN A 120 1.57 1.22 21.17
C ASN A 120 1.44 0.21 20.01
N ASP A 121 1.18 0.66 18.78
CA ASP A 121 0.98 -0.22 17.60
C ASP A 121 2.29 -0.91 17.12
N GLY A 122 3.34 -0.98 17.95
CA GLY A 122 4.59 -1.64 17.61
C GLY A 122 5.34 -0.96 16.45
N ALA A 123 5.88 -1.74 15.51
CA ALA A 123 6.69 -1.21 14.41
C ALA A 123 5.87 -0.55 13.29
N ILE A 124 4.58 -0.89 13.11
CA ILE A 124 3.72 -0.40 12.02
C ILE A 124 2.23 -0.62 12.37
N GLY A 125 1.31 0.07 11.70
CA GLY A 125 -0.13 -0.05 11.97
C GLY A 125 -0.72 -1.43 11.68
N GLU A 126 -1.74 -1.82 12.44
CA GLU A 126 -2.34 -3.16 12.39
C GLU A 126 -2.84 -3.57 11.00
N ILE A 127 -3.26 -2.60 10.19
CA ILE A 127 -3.76 -2.87 8.84
C ILE A 127 -2.70 -3.54 7.96
N VAL A 128 -1.41 -3.23 8.16
CA VAL A 128 -0.32 -3.81 7.37
C VAL A 128 -0.21 -5.31 7.61
N GLY A 129 -0.50 -5.79 8.82
CA GLY A 129 -0.50 -7.22 9.13
C GLY A 129 -1.58 -8.02 8.41
N THR A 130 -2.56 -7.34 7.80
CA THR A 130 -3.60 -7.96 6.98
C THR A 130 -3.20 -8.12 5.52
N MET A 131 -2.16 -7.41 5.07
CA MET A 131 -1.69 -7.42 3.69
C MET A 131 -0.92 -8.71 3.38
N ILE A 132 -0.86 -9.04 2.09
CA ILE A 132 -0.17 -10.22 1.58
C ILE A 132 0.84 -9.78 0.52
N VAL A 133 2.11 -10.12 0.71
CA VAL A 133 3.17 -9.97 -0.30
C VAL A 133 3.44 -11.32 -0.95
N ASP A 134 3.32 -11.39 -2.26
CA ASP A 134 3.55 -12.60 -3.05
C ASP A 134 4.81 -12.45 -3.91
N ASN A 135 5.72 -13.41 -3.81
CA ASN A 135 6.94 -13.42 -4.62
C ASN A 135 6.67 -13.88 -6.06
N ASN A 136 5.56 -14.55 -6.34
CA ASN A 136 5.19 -14.89 -7.71
C ASN A 136 4.56 -13.68 -8.40
N ASP A 137 4.98 -13.40 -9.63
CA ASP A 137 4.26 -12.46 -10.50
C ASP A 137 2.96 -13.13 -10.96
N PHE A 138 1.83 -12.72 -10.39
CA PHE A 138 0.51 -13.33 -10.57
C PHE A 138 -0.43 -12.51 -11.46
N GLY A 139 -0.11 -11.27 -11.76
CA GLY A 139 -0.88 -10.42 -12.65
C GLY A 139 -0.55 -10.66 -14.12
N ASN A 140 -1.34 -10.04 -14.99
CA ASN A 140 -1.33 -10.27 -16.43
C ASN A 140 -0.75 -9.04 -17.14
N GLU A 141 -0.44 -9.17 -18.43
CA GLU A 141 0.06 -8.04 -19.24
C GLU A 141 -0.94 -6.87 -19.32
N ASP A 142 -2.24 -7.12 -19.13
CA ASP A 142 -3.31 -6.14 -19.26
C ASP A 142 -3.68 -5.41 -17.95
N ASP A 143 -3.38 -6.00 -16.78
CA ASP A 143 -3.83 -5.50 -15.47
C ASP A 143 -2.69 -5.29 -14.46
N GLY A 144 -1.46 -5.67 -14.78
CA GLY A 144 -0.28 -5.37 -13.98
C GLY A 144 0.59 -6.60 -13.80
N SER A 145 1.70 -6.67 -14.52
CA SER A 145 2.75 -7.65 -14.31
C SER A 145 4.10 -6.94 -14.32
N CYS A 146 5.07 -7.47 -13.57
CA CYS A 146 6.44 -6.95 -13.58
C CYS A 146 7.21 -7.32 -14.86
N THR A 147 6.60 -8.11 -15.75
CA THR A 147 7.05 -8.28 -17.14
C THR A 147 6.78 -7.06 -18.01
N VAL A 148 5.81 -6.21 -17.63
CA VAL A 148 5.53 -4.94 -18.31
C VAL A 148 6.64 -3.95 -17.97
N LYS A 149 7.24 -3.38 -19.02
CA LYS A 149 8.37 -2.46 -18.86
C LYS A 149 7.98 -1.24 -18.01
N GLY A 150 8.73 -1.05 -16.92
CA GLY A 150 8.59 0.11 -16.03
C GLY A 150 7.74 -0.15 -14.78
N THR A 151 7.07 -1.30 -14.70
CA THR A 151 6.35 -1.73 -13.49
C THR A 151 7.35 -2.09 -12.39
N GLN A 152 7.23 -1.43 -11.25
CA GLN A 152 8.08 -1.64 -10.07
C GLN A 152 7.40 -2.61 -9.08
N GLY A 153 6.08 -2.50 -8.95
CA GLY A 153 5.22 -3.40 -8.22
C GLY A 153 3.79 -3.25 -8.71
N TYR A 154 2.89 -4.02 -8.13
CA TYR A 154 1.45 -3.82 -8.25
C TYR A 154 0.71 -4.47 -7.09
N THR A 155 -0.51 -3.99 -6.87
CA THR A 155 -1.43 -4.50 -5.87
C THR A 155 -2.76 -4.84 -6.54
N LEU A 156 -3.11 -6.12 -6.55
CA LEU A 156 -4.29 -6.62 -7.28
C LEU A 156 -4.95 -7.78 -6.55
N LYS A 157 -6.19 -8.05 -6.92
CA LYS A 157 -6.86 -9.29 -6.55
C LYS A 157 -6.45 -10.40 -7.52
N ASP A 158 -5.73 -11.39 -7.02
CA ASP A 158 -5.30 -12.55 -7.81
C ASP A 158 -6.52 -13.34 -8.32
N GLY A 159 -6.60 -13.53 -9.64
CA GLY A 159 -7.69 -14.27 -10.27
C GLY A 159 -7.69 -15.77 -9.95
N GLY A 160 -6.56 -16.31 -9.50
CA GLY A 160 -6.37 -17.71 -9.13
C GLY A 160 -7.00 -18.08 -7.79
N ASP A 161 -6.74 -17.30 -6.74
CA ASP A 161 -7.21 -17.58 -5.37
C ASP A 161 -8.19 -16.53 -4.81
N GLY A 162 -8.34 -15.39 -5.48
CA GLY A 162 -9.23 -14.31 -5.08
C GLY A 162 -8.72 -13.48 -3.90
N LEU A 163 -7.44 -13.59 -3.52
CA LEU A 163 -6.84 -12.76 -2.48
C LEU A 163 -6.30 -11.46 -3.07
N GLU A 164 -6.41 -10.36 -2.33
CA GLU A 164 -5.71 -9.11 -2.65
C GLU A 164 -4.26 -9.22 -2.17
N LYS A 165 -3.31 -9.07 -3.10
CA LYS A 165 -1.89 -9.30 -2.88
C LYS A 165 -1.07 -8.18 -3.50
N ILE A 166 0.13 -8.00 -2.98
CA ILE A 166 1.16 -7.10 -3.47
C ILE A 166 2.26 -7.95 -4.09
N HIS A 167 2.71 -7.60 -5.30
CA HIS A 167 3.92 -8.15 -5.89
C HIS A 167 4.93 -7.02 -6.15
N PHE A 168 6.20 -7.27 -5.83
CA PHE A 168 7.31 -6.37 -6.14
C PHE A 168 8.20 -7.00 -7.20
N GLY A 169 8.47 -6.24 -8.27
CA GLY A 169 9.35 -6.68 -9.34
C GLY A 169 10.80 -6.78 -8.88
N ASP A 170 11.56 -7.67 -9.54
CA ASP A 170 12.93 -8.00 -9.15
C ASP A 170 13.85 -6.78 -8.96
N GLY A 171 13.78 -5.80 -9.89
CA GLY A 171 14.65 -4.63 -9.87
C GLY A 171 14.40 -3.67 -8.69
N VAL A 172 13.25 -3.77 -8.01
CA VAL A 172 12.95 -2.94 -6.83
C VAL A 172 13.78 -3.36 -5.62
N PHE A 173 14.15 -4.63 -5.51
CA PHE A 173 14.95 -5.11 -4.38
C PHE A 173 16.40 -4.59 -4.40
N ASP A 174 16.89 -4.12 -5.54
CA ASP A 174 18.21 -3.48 -5.68
C ASP A 174 18.20 -2.01 -5.19
N MET A 175 17.02 -1.43 -4.93
CA MET A 175 16.91 -0.06 -4.45
C MET A 175 17.39 0.08 -2.99
N PRO A 176 17.95 1.24 -2.60
CA PRO A 176 18.34 1.48 -1.21
C PRO A 176 17.10 1.53 -0.30
N LEU A 177 17.32 1.25 0.99
CA LEU A 177 16.38 1.66 2.05
C LEU A 177 16.51 3.17 2.26
N ALA A 178 15.48 3.82 2.82
CA ALA A 178 15.46 5.27 2.99
C ALA A 178 16.55 5.79 3.93
N GLY A 179 16.97 5.00 4.93
CA GLY A 179 18.12 5.33 5.78
C GLY A 179 19.47 5.39 5.04
N ASN A 180 19.55 4.91 3.79
CA ASN A 180 20.76 4.90 2.97
C ASN A 180 20.78 5.97 1.88
N VAL A 181 19.83 6.91 1.89
CA VAL A 181 19.81 8.03 0.93
C VAL A 181 21.04 8.92 1.12
N ASP A 182 21.78 9.20 0.05
CA ASP A 182 22.91 10.14 0.06
C ASP A 182 22.40 11.58 -0.06
N CYS A 183 22.18 12.21 1.10
CA CYS A 183 21.77 13.61 1.24
C CYS A 183 22.66 14.61 0.48
N GLY A 184 23.93 14.28 0.22
CA GLY A 184 24.85 15.16 -0.51
C GLY A 184 24.67 15.14 -2.03
N SER A 185 23.94 14.16 -2.56
CA SER A 185 23.74 13.94 -4.00
C SER A 185 22.38 14.43 -4.51
N LEU A 186 21.48 14.81 -3.60
CA LEU A 186 20.11 15.19 -3.89
C LEU A 186 20.01 16.51 -4.67
N ASP A 187 18.96 16.61 -5.48
CA ASP A 187 18.59 17.86 -6.12
C ASP A 187 17.96 18.84 -5.11
N LYS A 188 17.78 20.10 -5.51
CA LYS A 188 17.09 21.12 -4.70
C LYS A 188 15.56 20.98 -4.70
N TYR A 189 15.04 20.05 -5.49
CA TYR A 189 13.65 19.64 -5.53
C TYR A 189 13.61 18.12 -5.27
N PRO A 190 12.50 17.56 -4.80
CA PRO A 190 12.43 16.12 -4.61
C PRO A 190 12.39 15.44 -5.99
N SER A 191 13.26 14.45 -6.22
CA SER A 191 13.49 13.81 -7.51
C SER A 191 13.67 12.30 -7.38
N GLU A 192 13.80 11.58 -8.50
CA GLU A 192 14.07 10.13 -8.49
C GLU A 192 15.41 9.77 -7.81
N LYS A 193 16.30 10.73 -7.53
CA LYS A 193 17.56 10.47 -6.80
C LYS A 193 17.35 10.01 -5.35
N MET A 194 16.20 10.29 -4.75
CA MET A 194 15.83 9.79 -3.42
C MET A 194 14.99 8.51 -3.50
N ASP A 195 14.77 7.92 -4.69
CA ASP A 195 13.97 6.71 -4.82
C ASP A 195 14.55 5.58 -3.97
N THR A 196 13.66 4.92 -3.25
CA THR A 196 13.97 3.87 -2.29
C THR A 196 13.00 2.73 -2.46
N PHE A 197 13.41 1.55 -2.00
CA PHE A 197 12.54 0.39 -1.86
C PHE A 197 11.25 0.76 -1.09
N SER A 198 11.40 1.55 -0.04
CA SER A 198 10.36 1.94 0.90
C SER A 198 9.32 2.86 0.28
N ARG A 199 9.70 3.67 -0.71
CA ARG A 199 8.74 4.46 -1.51
C ARG A 199 7.86 3.55 -2.36
N VAL A 200 8.43 2.53 -3.02
CA VAL A 200 7.65 1.53 -3.77
C VAL A 200 6.73 0.76 -2.82
N VAL A 201 7.24 0.30 -1.68
CA VAL A 201 6.43 -0.42 -0.68
C VAL A 201 5.26 0.43 -0.20
N LEU A 202 5.48 1.70 0.11
CA LEU A 202 4.40 2.59 0.54
C LEU A 202 3.38 2.81 -0.58
N HIS A 203 3.84 3.04 -1.81
CA HIS A 203 2.98 3.16 -2.98
C HIS A 203 2.03 1.96 -3.10
N GLU A 204 2.55 0.74 -3.03
CA GLU A 204 1.72 -0.47 -3.15
C GLU A 204 0.77 -0.66 -1.96
N MET A 205 1.21 -0.37 -0.73
CA MET A 205 0.34 -0.40 0.44
C MET A 205 -0.89 0.51 0.28
N LEU A 206 -0.72 1.67 -0.38
CA LEU A 206 -1.78 2.66 -0.57
C LEU A 206 -2.88 2.15 -1.51
N HIS A 207 -2.56 1.25 -2.44
CA HIS A 207 -3.54 0.60 -3.32
C HIS A 207 -4.40 -0.45 -2.60
N TYR A 208 -3.92 -1.00 -1.50
CA TYR A 208 -4.63 -2.06 -0.78
C TYR A 208 -6.01 -1.57 -0.31
N SER A 209 -7.05 -2.37 -0.56
CA SER A 209 -8.47 -1.95 -0.43
C SER A 209 -8.87 -1.44 0.94
N THR A 210 -8.15 -1.84 1.98
CA THR A 210 -8.41 -1.41 3.36
C THR A 210 -7.81 -0.04 3.72
N VAL A 211 -6.91 0.49 2.88
CA VAL A 211 -6.16 1.72 3.16
C VAL A 211 -6.85 2.97 2.61
N GLY A 212 -7.53 2.87 1.46
CA GLY A 212 -8.21 4.00 0.80
C GLY A 212 -9.18 4.81 1.66
N LEU A 213 -9.65 5.95 1.14
CA LEU A 213 -10.48 6.89 1.88
C LEU A 213 -11.78 6.22 2.37
N GLN A 214 -12.21 6.52 3.61
CA GLN A 214 -13.53 6.09 4.11
C GLN A 214 -14.65 6.94 3.47
N SER A 215 -14.76 6.92 2.14
CA SER A 215 -15.99 7.31 1.46
C SER A 215 -16.99 6.15 1.54
N GLN A 216 -18.29 6.40 1.37
CA GLN A 216 -19.31 5.34 1.29
C GLN A 216 -19.10 4.35 0.13
N LEU A 217 -18.04 4.54 -0.68
CA LEU A 217 -17.68 3.73 -1.84
C LEU A 217 -16.39 2.91 -1.66
N GLY A 218 -15.61 3.08 -0.59
CA GLY A 218 -14.34 2.35 -0.44
C GLY A 218 -13.36 2.67 -1.56
N ASP A 219 -13.19 3.95 -1.88
CA ASP A 219 -12.31 4.39 -2.97
C ASP A 219 -10.85 4.09 -2.62
N GLN A 220 -10.29 3.09 -3.30
CA GLN A 220 -8.87 2.78 -3.30
C GLN A 220 -8.10 3.99 -3.84
N LEU A 221 -6.90 4.23 -3.31
CA LEU A 221 -5.94 5.04 -4.04
C LEU A 221 -5.54 4.26 -5.29
N VAL A 222 -5.41 4.92 -6.42
CA VAL A 222 -5.13 4.28 -7.72
C VAL A 222 -4.06 5.07 -8.45
N ASP A 223 -3.52 4.51 -9.53
CA ASP A 223 -2.62 5.25 -10.40
C ASP A 223 -3.38 6.19 -11.32
N GLN A 224 -3.23 7.49 -11.07
CA GLN A 224 -3.93 8.51 -11.83
C GLN A 224 -3.25 8.78 -13.17
N LYS A 225 -4.06 9.11 -14.18
CA LYS A 225 -3.57 9.54 -15.49
C LYS A 225 -3.63 11.06 -15.62
N LYS A 226 -2.59 11.62 -16.23
CA LYS A 226 -2.56 13.00 -16.68
C LYS A 226 -3.50 13.21 -17.87
N ASN A 227 -3.73 14.46 -18.28
CA ASN A 227 -4.54 14.77 -19.46
C ASN A 227 -3.94 14.24 -20.78
N ASP A 228 -2.64 13.93 -20.78
CA ASP A 228 -1.96 13.28 -21.91
C ASP A 228 -2.29 11.78 -22.06
N GLY A 229 -3.09 11.22 -21.14
CA GLY A 229 -3.50 9.82 -21.13
C GLY A 229 -2.47 8.85 -20.53
N ASN A 230 -1.28 9.33 -20.16
CA ASN A 230 -0.25 8.53 -19.50
C ASN A 230 -0.36 8.67 -17.97
N TYR A 231 0.02 7.61 -17.26
CA TYR A 231 0.03 7.61 -15.79
C TYR A 231 0.92 8.72 -15.23
N ALA A 232 0.57 9.21 -14.05
CA ALA A 232 1.29 10.23 -13.31
C ALA A 232 2.44 9.64 -12.49
N TYR A 233 3.14 8.63 -13.05
CA TYR A 233 4.24 7.95 -12.38
C TYR A 233 5.48 8.84 -12.26
N GLY A 234 6.12 8.74 -11.09
CA GLY A 234 7.32 9.47 -10.76
C GLY A 234 7.02 10.88 -10.25
N HIS A 235 7.97 11.41 -9.48
CA HIS A 235 7.79 12.64 -8.71
C HIS A 235 7.28 13.82 -9.55
N ALA A 236 7.89 14.07 -10.72
CA ALA A 236 7.52 15.21 -11.56
C ALA A 236 6.08 15.11 -12.10
N ARG A 237 5.65 13.91 -12.53
CA ARG A 237 4.30 13.73 -13.09
C ARG A 237 3.22 13.72 -12.01
N ALA A 238 3.51 13.14 -10.84
CA ALA A 238 2.64 13.17 -9.68
C ALA A 238 2.45 14.62 -9.16
N HIS A 239 3.53 15.39 -9.05
CA HIS A 239 3.47 16.84 -8.78
C HIS A 239 2.63 17.57 -9.83
N GLY A 240 2.82 17.22 -11.11
CA GLY A 240 2.08 17.83 -12.22
C GLY A 240 0.56 17.72 -12.10
N LEU A 241 0.02 16.73 -11.37
CA LEU A 241 -1.42 16.61 -11.13
C LEU A 241 -1.98 17.79 -10.33
N GLN A 242 -1.22 18.44 -9.46
CA GLN A 242 -1.70 19.58 -8.69
C GLN A 242 -1.10 20.92 -9.16
N ASP A 243 -0.12 20.90 -10.06
CA ASP A 243 0.53 22.11 -10.59
C ASP A 243 -0.32 22.72 -11.73
N PRO A 244 -0.83 23.96 -11.56
CA PRO A 244 -1.60 24.66 -12.59
C PRO A 244 -0.80 24.95 -13.87
N GLY A 245 0.53 24.97 -13.77
CA GLY A 245 1.44 25.12 -14.90
C GLY A 245 1.64 23.85 -15.73
N GLN A 246 1.13 22.70 -15.27
CA GLN A 246 1.36 21.40 -15.91
C GLN A 246 0.09 20.70 -16.36
N ASP A 247 -0.76 20.29 -15.41
CA ASP A 247 -1.92 19.44 -15.71
C ASP A 247 -3.18 19.88 -14.97
N ASP A 248 -3.02 20.48 -13.77
CA ASP A 248 -4.08 21.13 -13.00
C ASP A 248 -5.31 20.24 -12.73
N GLN A 249 -5.07 19.08 -12.11
CA GLN A 249 -6.08 18.11 -11.70
C GLN A 249 -6.06 17.87 -10.17
N PRO A 250 -6.25 18.90 -9.32
CA PRO A 250 -6.03 18.84 -7.87
C PRO A 250 -6.77 17.67 -7.16
N GLY A 251 -8.02 17.37 -7.53
CA GLY A 251 -8.74 16.21 -6.97
C GLY A 251 -8.21 14.83 -7.39
N LYS A 252 -7.36 14.74 -8.43
CA LYS A 252 -6.66 13.48 -8.76
C LYS A 252 -5.46 13.24 -7.85
N SER A 253 -4.80 14.30 -7.37
CA SER A 253 -3.66 14.14 -6.46
C SER A 253 -4.07 13.41 -5.18
N GLU A 254 -5.25 13.73 -4.64
CA GLU A 254 -5.86 13.13 -3.45
C GLU A 254 -6.16 11.63 -3.56
N ILE A 255 -6.21 11.09 -4.78
CA ILE A 255 -6.49 9.68 -5.05
C ILE A 255 -5.34 8.98 -5.80
N ASN A 256 -4.16 9.62 -5.89
CA ASN A 256 -2.98 9.08 -6.57
C ASN A 256 -1.95 8.53 -5.57
N ALA A 257 -1.66 7.24 -5.61
CA ALA A 257 -0.72 6.62 -4.66
C ALA A 257 0.69 7.27 -4.68
N ASP A 258 1.17 7.65 -5.86
CA ASP A 258 2.47 8.31 -6.01
C ASP A 258 2.53 9.68 -5.31
N ASN A 259 1.44 10.46 -5.27
CA ASN A 259 1.44 11.74 -4.54
C ASN A 259 1.67 11.52 -3.04
N PHE A 260 1.05 10.49 -2.47
CA PHE A 260 1.25 10.14 -1.05
C PHE A 260 2.66 9.60 -0.80
N ALA A 261 3.10 8.63 -1.60
CA ALA A 261 4.38 7.96 -1.41
C ALA A 261 5.57 8.93 -1.54
N TYR A 262 5.55 9.78 -2.57
CA TYR A 262 6.59 10.79 -2.76
C TYR A 262 6.55 11.90 -1.72
N MET A 263 5.36 12.39 -1.32
CA MET A 263 5.25 13.39 -0.27
C MET A 263 5.82 12.86 1.06
N ALA A 264 5.44 11.64 1.45
CA ALA A 264 5.90 11.02 2.68
C ALA A 264 7.41 10.78 2.66
N LEU A 265 7.95 10.23 1.57
CA LEU A 265 9.40 10.05 1.40
C LEU A 265 10.15 11.38 1.44
N SER A 266 9.71 12.38 0.68
CA SER A 266 10.34 13.72 0.63
C SER A 266 10.39 14.36 2.01
N THR A 267 9.31 14.18 2.78
CA THR A 267 9.22 14.67 4.15
C THR A 267 10.25 13.99 5.06
N TRP A 268 10.31 12.66 5.01
CA TRP A 268 11.26 11.88 5.80
C TRP A 268 12.71 12.21 5.44
N VAL A 269 13.02 12.27 4.14
CA VAL A 269 14.36 12.64 3.65
C VAL A 269 14.71 14.06 4.10
N GLY A 270 13.76 15.01 4.02
CA GLY A 270 13.97 16.36 4.51
C GLY A 270 14.30 16.42 6.00
N TYR A 271 13.61 15.62 6.82
CA TYR A 271 13.91 15.50 8.25
C TYR A 271 15.26 14.80 8.51
N PHE A 272 15.51 13.69 7.83
CA PHE A 272 16.69 12.84 8.00
C PHE A 272 17.98 13.55 7.56
N CYS A 273 17.93 14.29 6.46
CA CYS A 273 19.08 14.98 5.88
C CYS A 273 19.39 16.33 6.53
N LEU A 274 18.51 16.86 7.38
CA LEU A 274 18.77 18.08 8.12
C LEU A 274 19.62 17.81 9.38
N PRO A 275 20.56 18.72 9.71
CA PRO A 275 21.21 18.72 11.02
C PRO A 275 20.19 18.78 12.16
N GLU A 276 20.55 18.23 13.32
CA GLU A 276 19.65 18.11 14.48
C GLU A 276 19.03 19.44 14.90
N ASP A 277 19.79 20.54 14.84
CA ASP A 277 19.36 21.90 15.19
C ASP A 277 18.39 22.53 14.16
N LYS A 278 18.14 21.84 13.04
CA LYS A 278 17.32 22.32 11.92
C LYS A 278 16.16 21.39 11.57
N LYS A 279 15.95 20.29 12.30
CA LYS A 279 14.92 19.30 11.98
C LYS A 279 13.50 19.86 11.85
N ASP A 280 13.18 20.93 12.57
CA ASP A 280 11.88 21.61 12.44
C ASP A 280 11.67 22.29 11.07
N GLN A 281 12.72 22.41 10.25
CA GLN A 281 12.70 22.99 8.90
C GLN A 281 12.52 21.92 7.81
N TYR A 282 12.22 20.67 8.17
CA TYR A 282 12.10 19.52 7.26
C TYR A 282 11.26 19.82 6.00
N GLY A 283 10.16 20.55 6.16
CA GLY A 283 9.24 20.86 5.06
C GLY A 283 9.85 21.74 3.97
N THR A 284 10.94 22.45 4.27
CA THR A 284 11.64 23.36 3.36
C THR A 284 12.98 22.83 2.84
N TYR A 285 13.31 21.57 3.13
CA TYR A 285 14.58 20.97 2.69
C TYR A 285 14.73 21.00 1.17
N PHE A 286 13.63 20.76 0.44
CA PHE A 286 13.54 20.94 -1.00
C PHE A 286 12.86 22.29 -1.30
N PRO A 287 13.62 23.38 -1.51
CA PRO A 287 13.05 24.70 -1.76
C PRO A 287 12.42 24.88 -3.14
N ASP A 288 12.79 24.03 -4.10
CA ASP A 288 12.37 24.17 -5.49
C ASP A 288 11.27 23.15 -5.82
N ALA A 289 10.35 23.53 -6.71
CA ALA A 289 9.40 22.60 -7.31
C ALA A 289 10.10 21.70 -8.35
N PRO A 290 9.61 20.48 -8.60
CA PRO A 290 10.11 19.62 -9.67
C PRO A 290 10.00 20.29 -11.04
N PRO A 291 10.95 20.03 -11.96
CA PRO A 291 10.87 20.54 -13.32
C PRO A 291 9.70 19.91 -14.10
N HIS A 292 9.27 20.63 -15.15
CA HIS A 292 8.26 20.22 -16.11
C HIS A 292 8.78 19.18 -17.12
#